data_AF-A0A9E4S0G9-F1
#
_entry.id   AF-A0A9E4S0G9-F1
#
_cell.length_a   1.000
_cell.length_b   1.000
_cell.length_c   1.000
_cell.angle_alpha   90.00
_cell.angle_beta   90.00
_cell.angle_gamma   90.00
#
_symmetry.space_group_name_H-M   'P 1'
#
loop_
_entity.id
_entity.type
_entity.pdbx_description
1 polymer ?
#
loop_
_entity_poly.entity_id
_entity_poly.type
_entity_poly.pdbx_seq_one_letter_code
_entity_poly.pdbx_strand_id
1 'polypeptide(L)'
;AERKVEWVVSPSDGSDVKRLFVFQPSSEVFIMLSFFDQYAYSHSPWSPDGKFLVVAGTKGEAARRSNGRTPTGDRIYVLDAEGIAEPRDLGAGVLAVWSWN
;
A
#
# COMPACT_ATOMS: atom_id res chain seq x y z
N ALA A 1 -5.88 16.69 8.96
CA ALA A 1 -5.55 16.81 7.52
C ALA A 1 -5.35 15.41 6.97
N GLU A 2 -6.04 15.04 5.88
CA GLU A 2 -5.81 13.76 5.19
C GLU A 2 -4.36 13.74 4.67
N ARG A 3 -3.52 12.86 5.24
CA ARG A 3 -2.12 12.72 4.83
C ARG A 3 -2.06 11.68 3.71
N LYS A 4 -1.86 12.16 2.48
CA LYS A 4 -1.52 11.28 1.36
C LYS A 4 -0.04 10.92 1.44
N VAL A 5 0.26 9.67 1.12
CA VAL A 5 1.63 9.16 0.99
C VAL A 5 1.78 8.56 -0.41
N GLU A 6 3.03 8.43 -0.84
CA GLU A 6 3.39 7.70 -2.05
C GLU A 6 4.31 6.54 -1.66
N TRP A 7 3.97 5.33 -2.09
CA TRP A 7 4.88 4.20 -1.97
C TRP A 7 5.91 4.25 -3.09
N VAL A 8 7.17 4.24 -2.72
CA VAL A 8 8.31 4.34 -3.64
C VAL A 8 9.26 3.18 -3.36
N VAL A 9 9.83 2.60 -4.42
CA VAL A 9 10.84 1.54 -4.34
C VAL A 9 12.06 1.99 -5.11
N SER A 10 13.24 1.76 -4.56
CA SER A 10 14.51 1.90 -5.26
C SER A 10 15.42 0.75 -4.86
N PRO A 11 16.39 0.36 -5.70
CA PRO A 11 17.51 -0.45 -5.27
C PRO A 11 18.27 0.24 -4.11
N SER A 12 19.09 -0.53 -3.41
CA SER A 12 19.82 -0.05 -2.22
C SER A 12 20.84 1.05 -2.53
N ASP A 13 21.28 1.17 -3.79
CA ASP A 13 22.16 2.23 -4.25
C ASP A 13 21.42 3.54 -4.57
N GLY A 14 20.09 3.56 -4.45
CA GLY A 14 19.23 4.72 -4.70
C GLY A 14 19.00 5.05 -6.18
N SER A 15 19.43 4.18 -7.10
CA SER A 15 19.15 4.32 -8.53
C SER A 15 17.67 4.02 -8.86
N ASP A 16 17.27 4.22 -10.11
CA ASP A 16 16.00 3.73 -10.69
C ASP A 16 14.76 3.77 -9.76
N VAL A 17 14.45 4.97 -9.26
CA VAL A 17 13.37 5.17 -8.28
C VAL A 17 12.01 4.95 -8.94
N LYS A 18 11.27 3.94 -8.48
CA LYS A 18 9.93 3.55 -8.94
C LYS A 18 8.87 4.12 -8.01
N ARG A 19 7.98 4.95 -8.54
CA ARG A 19 6.82 5.50 -7.82
C ARG A 19 5.60 4.62 -8.09
N LEU A 20 5.16 3.89 -7.07
CA LEU A 20 4.20 2.80 -7.25
C LEU A 20 2.76 3.24 -7.02
N PHE A 21 2.50 3.99 -5.94
CA PHE A 21 1.12 4.23 -5.54
C PHE A 21 0.94 5.43 -4.60
N VAL A 22 0.07 6.36 -4.98
CA VAL A 22 -0.37 7.47 -4.13
C VAL A 22 -1.72 7.14 -3.49
N PHE A 23 -1.77 7.15 -2.16
CA PHE A 23 -2.96 6.81 -1.40
C PHE A 23 -2.98 7.53 -0.06
N GLN A 24 -4.16 7.61 0.55
CA GLN A 24 -4.25 7.89 1.98
C GLN A 24 -4.26 6.54 2.71
N PRO A 25 -3.28 6.26 3.59
CA PRO A 25 -3.20 4.99 4.28
C PRO A 25 -4.38 4.84 5.23
N SER A 26 -4.82 3.60 5.44
CA SER A 26 -5.71 3.27 6.55
C SER A 26 -5.04 3.61 7.89
N SER A 27 -5.83 3.68 8.96
CA SER A 27 -5.28 3.90 10.30
C SER A 27 -4.29 2.81 10.72
N GLU A 28 -4.56 1.55 10.37
CA GLU A 28 -3.75 0.39 10.72
C GLU A 28 -2.41 0.38 9.98
N VAL A 29 -2.42 0.68 8.67
CA VAL A 29 -1.18 0.84 7.89
C VAL A 29 -0.38 2.03 8.40
N PHE A 30 -1.04 3.13 8.76
CA PHE A 30 -0.37 4.29 9.33
C PHE A 30 0.32 3.98 10.66
N ILE A 31 -0.33 3.19 11.54
CA ILE A 31 0.27 2.72 12.80
C ILE A 31 1.46 1.80 12.49
N MET A 32 1.30 0.82 11.60
CA MET A 32 2.37 -0.12 11.23
C MET A 32 3.62 0.61 10.75
N LEU A 33 3.46 1.61 9.87
CA LEU A 33 4.58 2.40 9.35
C LEU A 33 5.20 3.33 10.40
N SER A 34 4.40 3.82 11.36
CA SER A 34 4.89 4.68 12.44
C SER A 34 5.79 3.94 13.44
N PHE A 35 5.60 2.62 13.57
CA PHE A 35 6.38 1.73 14.45
C PHE A 35 7.03 0.60 13.64
N PHE A 36 7.62 0.96 12.50
CA PHE A 36 8.16 -0.01 11.54
C PHE A 36 9.23 -0.92 12.16
N ASP A 37 10.03 -0.40 13.09
CA ASP A 37 11.09 -1.12 13.78
C ASP A 37 10.53 -2.26 14.67
N GLN A 38 9.38 -2.05 15.28
CA GLN A 38 8.67 -3.07 16.05
C GLN A 38 7.97 -4.09 15.13
N TYR A 39 7.30 -3.61 14.07
CA TYR A 39 6.42 -4.46 13.25
C TYR A 39 7.12 -5.19 12.10
N ALA A 40 8.32 -4.77 11.69
CA ALA A 40 9.04 -5.36 10.56
C ALA A 40 9.25 -6.89 10.68
N TYR A 41 9.33 -7.42 11.91
CA TYR A 41 9.54 -8.85 12.14
C TYR A 41 8.30 -9.73 11.91
N SER A 42 7.10 -9.15 11.87
CA SER A 42 5.84 -9.91 11.83
C SER A 42 4.86 -9.44 10.75
N HIS A 43 5.01 -8.20 10.27
CA HIS A 43 4.06 -7.55 9.37
C HIS A 43 4.79 -7.06 8.12
N SER A 44 5.25 -8.01 7.29
CA SER A 44 5.92 -7.66 6.05
C SER A 44 4.93 -7.12 5.02
N PRO A 45 5.12 -5.89 4.50
CA PRO A 45 4.38 -5.43 3.33
C PRO A 45 4.89 -6.08 2.04
N TRP A 46 6.07 -6.70 2.06
CA TRP A 46 6.69 -7.35 0.91
C TRP A 46 6.32 -8.82 0.81
N SER A 47 6.02 -9.28 -0.40
CA SER A 47 5.94 -10.71 -0.70
C SER A 47 7.30 -11.38 -0.46
N PRO A 48 7.33 -12.67 -0.09
CA PRO A 48 8.58 -13.38 0.20
C PRO A 48 9.57 -13.42 -0.97
N ASP A 49 9.07 -13.35 -2.20
CA ASP A 49 9.89 -13.31 -3.42
C ASP A 49 10.32 -11.89 -3.83
N GLY A 50 9.94 -10.86 -3.07
CA GLY A 50 10.29 -9.46 -3.30
C GLY A 50 9.63 -8.82 -4.52
N LYS A 51 8.66 -9.48 -5.17
CA LYS A 51 8.04 -8.96 -6.41
C LYS A 51 6.84 -8.07 -6.17
N PHE A 52 6.21 -8.20 -5.01
CA PHE A 52 4.96 -7.51 -4.72
C PHE A 52 4.98 -6.85 -3.37
N LEU A 53 4.22 -5.76 -3.27
CA LEU A 53 3.91 -5.07 -2.03
C LEU A 53 2.41 -5.13 -1.78
N VAL A 54 1.99 -5.09 -0.51
CA VAL A 54 0.59 -4.93 -0.14
C VAL A 54 0.40 -3.69 0.75
N VAL A 55 -0.64 -2.92 0.47
CA VAL A 55 -1.03 -1.72 1.23
C VAL A 55 -2.54 -1.67 1.41
N ALA A 56 -3.01 -0.90 2.39
CA ALA A 56 -4.42 -0.63 2.58
C ALA A 56 -4.67 0.88 2.77
N GLY A 57 -5.77 1.36 2.20
CA GLY A 57 -6.17 2.75 2.29
C GLY A 57 -7.13 3.17 1.17
N THR A 58 -7.23 4.49 0.95
CA THR A 58 -8.07 5.05 -0.11
C THR A 58 -7.24 5.64 -1.26
N LYS A 59 -7.62 5.28 -2.50
CA LYS A 59 -6.99 5.78 -3.74
C LYS A 59 -7.66 7.09 -4.19
N GLY A 60 -6.95 8.21 -4.06
CA GLY A 60 -7.32 9.49 -4.69
C GLY A 60 -8.71 10.06 -4.32
N GLU A 61 -9.27 10.93 -5.18
CA GLU A 61 -10.61 11.51 -5.01
C GLU A 61 -11.78 10.52 -5.18
N ALA A 62 -11.51 9.23 -5.39
CA ALA A 62 -12.55 8.21 -5.58
C ALA A 62 -13.46 8.08 -4.34
N ALA A 63 -12.95 8.40 -3.14
CA ALA A 63 -13.77 8.51 -1.92
C ALA A 63 -14.70 9.75 -1.94
N ARG A 64 -14.39 10.79 -2.73
CA ARG A 64 -15.12 12.08 -2.74
C ARG A 64 -16.11 12.19 -3.90
N ARG A 65 -15.90 11.48 -5.01
CA ARG A 65 -16.83 11.42 -6.15
C ARG A 65 -17.57 10.07 -6.19
N SER A 66 -18.38 9.82 -5.17
CA SER A 66 -19.32 8.71 -5.18
C SER A 66 -20.59 9.12 -5.94
N ASN A 67 -20.83 8.49 -7.08
CA ASN A 67 -22.15 8.40 -7.72
C ASN A 67 -22.98 7.23 -7.16
N GLY A 68 -22.66 6.78 -5.93
CA GLY A 68 -23.28 5.63 -5.27
C GLY A 68 -22.72 4.25 -5.70
N ARG A 69 -21.78 4.18 -6.64
CA ARG A 69 -21.21 2.92 -7.16
C ARG A 69 -19.73 2.70 -6.86
N THR A 70 -19.01 3.72 -6.38
CA THR A 70 -17.63 3.56 -5.92
C THR A 70 -17.65 2.95 -4.52
N PRO A 71 -16.97 1.81 -4.28
CA PRO A 71 -16.87 1.26 -2.93
C PRO A 71 -16.28 2.28 -1.98
N THR A 72 -17.01 2.61 -0.92
CA THR A 72 -16.57 3.53 0.13
C THR A 72 -15.69 2.81 1.14
N GLY A 73 -14.66 3.49 1.67
CA GLY A 73 -13.79 2.98 2.73
C GLY A 73 -12.44 2.45 2.22
N ASP A 74 -11.62 1.99 3.15
CA ASP A 74 -10.29 1.47 2.87
C ASP A 74 -10.33 0.16 2.09
N ARG A 75 -9.37 0.03 1.19
CA ARG A 75 -9.23 -1.12 0.29
C ARG A 75 -7.81 -1.63 0.30
N ILE A 76 -7.65 -2.92 0.07
CA ILE A 76 -6.35 -3.58 -0.05
C ILE A 76 -5.91 -3.51 -1.50
N TYR A 77 -4.65 -3.10 -1.71
CA TYR A 77 -4.01 -3.06 -3.02
C TYR A 77 -2.73 -3.89 -2.99
N VAL A 78 -2.52 -4.68 -4.05
CA VAL A 78 -1.23 -5.29 -4.34
C VAL A 78 -0.52 -4.46 -5.40
N LEU A 79 0.72 -4.08 -5.12
CA LEU A 79 1.56 -3.29 -6.00
C LEU A 79 2.64 -4.19 -6.60
N ASP A 80 2.89 -4.04 -7.89
CA ASP A 80 4.09 -4.58 -8.53
C ASP A 80 5.30 -3.74 -8.11
N ALA A 81 6.32 -4.38 -7.53
CA ALA A 81 7.51 -3.69 -7.04
C ALA A 81 8.33 -3.05 -8.16
N GLU A 82 8.21 -3.54 -9.39
CA GLU A 82 8.86 -2.97 -10.56
C GLU A 82 8.10 -1.75 -11.11
N GLY A 83 6.86 -1.51 -10.67
CA GLY A 83 6.03 -0.42 -11.14
C GLY A 83 5.58 -0.56 -12.59
N ILE A 84 5.62 -1.77 -13.15
CA ILE A 84 5.21 -2.04 -14.54
C ILE A 84 3.69 -2.24 -14.60
N ALA A 85 3.14 -3.00 -13.65
CA ALA A 85 1.70 -3.23 -13.57
C ALA A 85 0.99 -2.23 -12.66
N GLU A 86 -0.23 -1.85 -13.05
CA GLU A 86 -1.12 -1.02 -12.23
C GLU A 86 -1.46 -1.72 -10.90
N PRO A 87 -1.61 -0.97 -9.79
CA PRO A 87 -2.06 -1.49 -8.50
C PRO A 87 -3.36 -2.29 -8.61
N ARG A 88 -3.33 -3.54 -8.15
CA ARG A 88 -4.49 -4.43 -8.16
C ARG A 88 -5.29 -4.29 -6.88
N ASP A 89 -6.54 -3.82 -7.01
CA ASP A 89 -7.52 -3.77 -5.93
C ASP A 89 -8.00 -5.20 -5.58
N LEU A 90 -7.80 -5.61 -4.33
CA LEU A 90 -8.22 -6.93 -3.83
C LEU A 90 -9.58 -6.92 -3.12
N GLY A 91 -10.13 -5.75 -2.80
CA GLY A 91 -11.35 -5.66 -2.01
C GLY A 91 -11.25 -4.71 -0.82
N ALA A 92 -12.35 -4.66 -0.05
CA ALA A 92 -12.40 -3.92 1.20
C ALA A 92 -11.45 -4.53 2.24
N GLY A 93 -10.78 -3.68 3.00
CA GLY A 93 -9.89 -4.10 4.08
C GLY A 93 -8.97 -2.97 4.53
N VAL A 94 -8.54 -3.04 5.79
CA VAL A 94 -7.76 -1.99 6.45
C VAL A 94 -6.30 -2.37 6.68
N LEU A 95 -5.96 -3.66 6.59
CA LEU A 95 -4.59 -4.17 6.74
C LEU A 95 -4.46 -5.49 6.00
N ALA A 96 -3.31 -5.69 5.36
CA ALA A 96 -2.88 -6.97 4.83
C ALA A 96 -1.36 -7.05 4.96
N VAL A 97 -0.84 -8.24 5.21
CA VAL A 97 0.59 -8.52 5.32
C VAL A 97 0.88 -9.86 4.67
N TRP A 98 2.11 -10.03 4.19
CA TRP A 98 2.58 -11.31 3.69
C TRP A 98 3.13 -12.16 4.83
N SER A 99 2.87 -13.46 4.79
CA SER A 99 3.53 -14.44 5.64
C SER A 99 4.85 -14.87 5.01
N TRP A 100 5.89 -15.01 5.83
CA TRP A 100 7.11 -15.74 5.47
C TRP A 100 6.85 -17.24 5.69
N ASN A 101 7.00 -18.04 4.65
CA ASN A 101 7.01 -19.50 4.74
C ASN A 101 8.41 -20.00 4.42
#